data_AF-A0A7S3JD69-F1
#
_entry.id   AF-A0A7S3JD69-F1
#
_cell.length_a   1.000
_cell.length_b   1.000
_cell.length_c   1.000
_cell.angle_alpha   90.00
_cell.angle_beta   90.00
_cell.angle_gamma   90.00
#
_symmetry.space_group_name_H-M   'P 1'
#
loop_
_entity.id
_entity.type
_entity.pdbx_description
1 polymer ?
#
loop_
_entity_poly.entity_id
_entity_poly.type
_entity_poly.pdbx_seq_one_letter_code
_entity_poly.pdbx_strand_id
1 'polypeptide(L)'
;RKPLPKPVDRPSRKRGGRKFANMKARLQMTEYKKMFNTVPFGPEAQQEIGDTGVGMGMIGMKGTGKLRASANKEQKIKLMKKKEKNIPQPASLSTHNGLVSSLALASTDGIELVNPELLKKKINEHETYFNAKSGFTTVIESKNK
;
A
#
# COMPACT_ATOMS: atom_id res chain seq x y z
N ARG A 1 -20.39 -27.87 9.03
CA ARG A 1 -18.91 -27.84 9.19
C ARG A 1 -18.34 -28.97 8.35
N LYS A 2 -17.37 -28.72 7.47
CA LYS A 2 -16.74 -29.79 6.68
C LYS A 2 -15.68 -30.49 7.54
N PRO A 3 -15.71 -31.82 7.73
CA PRO A 3 -14.72 -32.51 8.55
C PRO A 3 -13.33 -32.45 7.90
N LEU A 4 -12.30 -32.65 8.73
CA LEU A 4 -10.92 -32.78 8.27
C LEU A 4 -10.77 -34.00 7.34
N PRO A 5 -9.84 -33.96 6.37
CA PRO A 5 -9.49 -35.14 5.60
C PRO A 5 -8.89 -36.22 6.52
N LYS A 6 -9.14 -37.49 6.19
CA LYS A 6 -8.58 -38.63 6.92
C LYS A 6 -7.04 -38.55 6.92
N PRO A 7 -6.37 -38.78 8.06
CA PRO A 7 -4.91 -38.77 8.16
C PRO A 7 -4.34 -40.05 7.51
N VAL A 8 -4.24 -40.06 6.18
CA VAL A 8 -3.62 -41.14 5.40
C VAL A 8 -2.36 -40.59 4.76
N ASP A 9 -1.21 -41.20 5.06
CA ASP A 9 0.03 -40.84 4.38
C ASP A 9 -0.01 -41.38 2.96
N ARG A 10 0.15 -40.50 1.98
CA ARG A 10 0.11 -40.83 0.56
C ARG A 10 1.48 -40.56 -0.04
N PRO A 11 1.99 -41.45 -0.92
CA PRO A 11 3.27 -41.21 -1.57
C PRO A 11 3.26 -39.87 -2.30
N SER A 12 4.30 -39.05 -2.06
CA SER A 12 4.39 -37.73 -2.68
C SER A 12 4.74 -37.83 -4.17
N ARG A 13 4.07 -37.03 -5.01
CA ARG A 13 4.43 -36.91 -6.43
C ARG A 13 5.68 -36.03 -6.54
N LYS A 14 6.81 -36.65 -6.90
CA LYS A 14 8.07 -35.95 -7.18
C LYS A 14 7.92 -35.15 -8.48
N ARG A 15 7.98 -33.82 -8.40
CA ARG A 15 7.96 -32.92 -9.56
C ARG A 15 9.35 -32.36 -9.80
N GLY A 16 9.72 -32.22 -11.07
CA GLY A 16 10.92 -31.52 -11.51
C GLY A 16 10.62 -30.10 -12.00
N GLY A 17 11.65 -29.42 -12.49
CA GLY A 17 11.55 -28.15 -13.20
C GLY A 17 11.81 -26.90 -12.35
N ARG A 18 12.21 -25.81 -13.02
CA ARG A 18 12.65 -24.56 -12.38
C ARG A 18 11.59 -23.92 -11.48
N LYS A 19 10.32 -23.90 -11.89
CA LYS A 19 9.23 -23.34 -11.07
C LYS A 19 9.07 -24.09 -9.76
N PHE A 20 9.14 -25.42 -9.80
CA PHE A 20 9.02 -26.27 -8.63
C PHE A 20 10.26 -26.19 -7.74
N ALA A 21 11.46 -26.12 -8.34
CA ALA A 21 12.71 -25.85 -7.63
C ALA A 21 12.65 -24.52 -6.87
N ASN A 22 12.25 -23.42 -7.51
CA ASN A 22 12.09 -22.11 -6.86
C ASN A 22 11.05 -22.12 -5.73
N MET A 23 9.95 -22.89 -5.90
CA MET A 23 8.93 -23.04 -4.86
C MET A 23 9.46 -23.85 -3.67
N LYS A 24 10.25 -24.90 -3.91
CA LYS A 24 10.92 -25.66 -2.86
C LYS A 24 11.96 -24.82 -2.13
N ALA A 25 12.81 -24.10 -2.85
CA ALA A 25 13.84 -23.24 -2.26
C ALA A 25 13.26 -22.15 -1.35
N ARG A 26 12.05 -21.67 -1.67
CA ARG A 26 11.26 -20.75 -0.82
C ARG A 26 10.82 -21.34 0.51
N LEU A 27 10.49 -22.63 0.53
CA LEU A 27 9.94 -23.33 1.70
C LEU A 27 11.02 -24.09 2.49
N GLN A 28 12.16 -24.36 1.86
CA GLN A 28 13.25 -25.11 2.46
C GLN A 28 13.96 -24.28 3.54
N MET A 29 14.49 -24.95 4.57
CA MET A 29 15.33 -24.33 5.58
C MET A 29 16.55 -23.66 4.95
N THR A 30 16.78 -22.38 5.26
CA THR A 30 18.01 -21.67 4.85
C THR A 30 19.23 -22.29 5.49
N GLU A 31 20.38 -22.08 4.86
CA GLU A 31 21.67 -22.38 5.47
C GLU A 31 21.85 -21.63 6.80
N TYR A 32 21.44 -20.37 6.87
CA TYR A 32 21.39 -19.61 8.12
C TYR A 32 20.60 -20.36 9.20
N LYS A 33 19.36 -20.77 8.91
CA LYS A 33 18.54 -21.46 9.90
C LYS A 33 19.06 -22.85 10.23
N LYS A 34 19.74 -23.53 9.30
CA LYS A 34 20.46 -24.77 9.59
C LYS A 34 21.59 -24.51 10.59
N MET A 35 22.44 -23.51 10.36
CA MET A 35 23.52 -23.14 11.28
C MET A 35 23.00 -22.73 12.66
N PHE A 36 21.85 -22.04 12.70
CA PHE A 36 21.15 -21.72 13.94
C PHE A 36 20.70 -22.99 14.69
N ASN A 37 20.19 -23.99 13.96
CA ASN A 37 19.68 -25.23 14.54
C ASN A 37 20.80 -26.23 14.87
N THR A 38 22.00 -26.05 14.30
CA THR A 38 23.16 -26.86 14.64
C THR A 38 23.77 -26.32 15.92
N VAL A 39 23.87 -27.14 16.95
CA VAL A 39 24.42 -26.75 18.25
C VAL A 39 25.78 -27.43 18.42
N PRO A 40 26.89 -26.69 18.60
CA PRO A 40 28.19 -27.29 18.89
C PRO A 40 28.15 -27.96 20.27
N PHE A 41 28.99 -28.96 20.47
CA PHE A 41 29.14 -29.58 21.79
C PHE A 41 30.09 -28.74 22.67
N GLY A 42 29.75 -28.55 23.95
CA GLY A 42 30.58 -27.85 24.93
C GLY A 42 29.94 -26.58 25.52
N PRO A 43 30.69 -25.78 26.30
CA PRO A 43 30.16 -24.59 26.99
C PRO A 43 29.68 -23.50 26.03
N GLU A 44 30.19 -23.48 24.80
CA GLU A 44 29.78 -22.51 23.79
C GLU A 44 28.33 -22.70 23.30
N ALA A 45 27.72 -23.87 23.55
CA ALA A 45 26.32 -24.14 23.24
C ALA A 45 25.34 -23.28 24.05
N GLN A 46 25.77 -22.76 25.20
CA GLN A 46 24.96 -21.97 26.13
C GLN A 46 24.90 -20.49 25.74
N GLN A 47 25.48 -20.10 24.60
CA GLN A 47 25.38 -18.72 24.12
C GLN A 47 23.96 -18.41 23.65
N GLU A 48 23.25 -17.69 24.52
CA GLU A 48 21.89 -17.24 24.29
C GLU A 48 21.83 -15.84 23.69
N ILE A 49 20.76 -15.58 22.94
CA ILE A 49 20.39 -14.23 22.53
C ILE A 49 19.76 -13.53 23.73
N GLY A 50 20.57 -12.72 24.42
CA GLY A 50 20.13 -12.04 25.64
C GLY A 50 19.69 -13.04 26.70
N ASP A 51 18.57 -12.76 27.37
CA ASP A 51 17.98 -13.59 28.45
C ASP A 51 16.65 -14.24 28.01
N THR A 52 16.60 -14.68 26.74
CA THR A 52 15.37 -15.23 26.13
C THR A 52 15.28 -16.75 26.16
N GLY A 53 16.35 -17.45 26.58
CA GLY A 53 16.44 -18.91 26.47
C GLY A 53 16.68 -19.41 25.04
N VAL A 54 16.94 -18.53 24.07
CA VAL A 54 17.10 -18.87 22.66
C VAL A 54 18.58 -18.92 22.29
N GLY A 55 19.12 -20.12 22.11
CA GLY A 55 20.49 -20.34 21.66
C GLY A 55 20.70 -19.99 20.18
N MET A 56 21.87 -19.45 19.85
CA MET A 56 22.24 -19.06 18.48
C MET A 56 22.88 -20.21 17.67
N GLY A 57 23.13 -21.37 18.29
CA GLY A 57 23.76 -22.52 17.65
C GLY A 57 25.17 -22.21 17.15
N MET A 58 25.52 -22.64 15.95
CA MET A 58 26.83 -22.38 15.34
C MET A 58 26.98 -20.96 14.76
N ILE A 59 25.92 -20.15 14.76
CA ILE A 59 26.00 -18.78 14.27
C ILE A 59 26.77 -17.93 15.29
N GLY A 60 27.75 -17.15 14.82
CA GLY A 60 28.46 -16.21 15.68
C GLY A 60 29.68 -16.79 16.42
N MET A 61 29.92 -18.10 16.36
CA MET A 61 31.09 -18.77 16.98
C MET A 61 32.45 -18.14 16.60
N LYS A 62 32.56 -17.49 15.43
CA LYS A 62 33.82 -16.86 14.96
C LYS A 62 34.17 -15.55 15.69
N GLY A 63 33.42 -15.14 16.72
CA GLY A 63 33.86 -14.14 17.71
C GLY A 63 33.95 -12.69 17.24
N THR A 64 33.48 -12.35 16.04
CA THR A 64 33.65 -10.98 15.49
C THR A 64 32.64 -9.96 16.04
N GLY A 65 31.69 -10.37 16.89
CA GLY A 65 30.64 -9.51 17.48
C GLY A 65 29.65 -8.88 16.48
N LYS A 66 29.92 -8.99 15.18
CA LYS A 66 29.10 -8.46 14.08
C LYS A 66 28.77 -9.60 13.12
N LEU A 67 27.49 -9.92 13.02
CA LEU A 67 26.97 -10.93 12.11
C LEU A 67 26.23 -10.26 10.96
N ARG A 68 26.78 -10.37 9.74
CA ARG A 68 26.04 -10.06 8.51
C ARG A 68 25.57 -11.36 7.88
N ALA A 69 24.30 -11.69 8.07
CA ALA A 69 23.68 -12.81 7.37
C ALA A 69 23.29 -12.38 5.95
N SER A 70 23.90 -12.99 4.93
CA SER A 70 23.45 -12.81 3.55
C SER A 70 22.11 -13.51 3.36
N ALA A 71 21.02 -12.74 3.34
CA ALA A 71 19.70 -13.29 3.11
C ALA A 71 19.55 -13.73 1.64
N ASN A 72 19.19 -14.99 1.43
CA ASN A 72 18.92 -15.52 0.09
C ASN A 72 17.75 -14.76 -0.56
N LYS A 73 17.95 -14.26 -1.79
CA LYS A 73 16.94 -13.45 -2.52
C LYS A 73 15.62 -14.21 -2.73
N GLU A 74 15.67 -15.53 -2.78
CA GLU A 74 14.53 -16.40 -3.07
C GLU A 74 13.51 -16.46 -1.92
N GLN A 75 13.97 -16.28 -0.68
CA GLN A 75 13.16 -16.38 0.54
C GLN A 75 12.68 -15.03 1.08
N LYS A 76 12.84 -13.97 0.30
CA LYS A 76 12.27 -12.66 0.65
C LYS A 76 10.76 -12.78 0.79
N ILE A 77 10.23 -12.22 1.87
CA ILE A 77 8.78 -12.13 2.12
C ILE A 77 8.19 -11.28 0.98
N LYS A 78 7.33 -11.89 0.17
CA LYS A 78 6.53 -11.18 -0.84
C LYS A 78 5.14 -10.96 -0.29
N LEU A 79 4.58 -9.80 -0.60
CA LEU A 79 3.22 -9.50 -0.21
C LEU A 79 2.25 -10.33 -1.07
N MET A 80 1.06 -10.57 -0.55
CA MET A 80 0.01 -11.23 -1.32
C MET A 80 -0.42 -10.31 -2.46
N LYS A 81 -0.67 -10.85 -3.66
CA LYS A 81 -1.09 -10.07 -4.84
C LYS A 81 -2.26 -9.11 -4.58
N LYS A 82 -3.21 -9.47 -3.71
CA LYS A 82 -4.33 -8.59 -3.32
C LYS A 82 -3.87 -7.41 -2.47
N LYS A 83 -2.93 -7.66 -1.55
CA LYS A 83 -2.34 -6.62 -0.70
C LYS A 83 -1.42 -5.72 -1.50
N GLU A 84 -0.67 -6.24 -2.46
CA GLU A 84 0.15 -5.45 -3.39
C GLU A 84 -0.67 -4.41 -4.17
N LYS A 85 -1.89 -4.75 -4.58
CA LYS A 85 -2.80 -3.83 -5.29
C LYS A 85 -3.39 -2.73 -4.40
N ASN A 86 -3.60 -3.04 -3.12
CA ASN A 86 -4.23 -2.13 -2.16
C ASN A 86 -3.21 -1.29 -1.38
N ILE A 87 -1.92 -1.53 -1.57
CA ILE A 87 -0.90 -0.64 -1.02
C ILE A 87 -0.89 0.59 -1.90
N PRO A 88 -1.19 1.78 -1.36
CA PRO A 88 -0.99 3.01 -2.09
C PRO A 88 0.48 3.04 -2.46
N GLN A 89 0.79 2.92 -3.75
CA GLN A 89 2.15 3.15 -4.19
C GLN A 89 2.47 4.59 -3.77
N PRO A 90 3.55 4.84 -3.02
CA PRO A 90 4.00 6.21 -2.86
C PRO A 90 4.19 6.71 -4.28
N ALA A 91 3.38 7.71 -4.67
CA ALA A 91 3.51 8.34 -5.97
C ALA A 91 4.98 8.63 -6.14
N SER A 92 5.61 8.00 -7.13
CA SER A 92 7.03 8.20 -7.37
C SER A 92 7.20 9.71 -7.50
N LEU A 93 7.95 10.31 -6.57
CA LEU A 93 8.21 11.73 -6.48
C LEU A 93 9.09 12.22 -7.66
N SER A 94 9.14 11.46 -8.76
CA SER A 94 10.06 11.62 -9.89
C SER A 94 9.37 11.52 -11.27
N THR A 95 8.04 11.63 -11.32
CA THR A 95 7.34 11.94 -12.58
C THR A 95 6.55 13.23 -12.39
N HIS A 96 7.27 14.36 -12.47
CA HIS A 96 6.71 15.68 -12.75
C HIS A 96 6.18 15.70 -14.20
N ASN A 97 5.14 14.92 -14.48
CA ASN A 97 4.34 15.12 -15.69
C ASN A 97 3.31 16.18 -15.34
N GLY A 98 3.23 17.28 -16.10
CA GLY A 98 2.30 18.40 -15.87
C GLY A 98 0.79 18.07 -15.95
N LEU A 99 0.44 16.78 -15.92
CA LEU A 99 -0.92 16.25 -15.91
C LEU A 99 -1.34 15.70 -14.54
N VAL A 100 -0.46 15.70 -13.52
CA VAL A 100 -0.82 15.32 -12.16
C VAL A 100 -1.50 16.52 -11.48
N SER A 101 -2.81 16.65 -11.65
CA SER A 101 -3.61 17.64 -10.91
C SER A 101 -3.79 17.20 -9.45
N SER A 102 -3.71 18.14 -8.51
CA SER A 102 -3.85 17.93 -7.06
C SER A 102 -5.31 17.86 -6.61
N LEU A 103 -6.20 17.24 -7.39
CA LEU A 103 -7.64 17.22 -7.12
C LEU A 103 -8.13 15.76 -7.06
N ALA A 104 -8.60 15.34 -5.88
CA ALA A 104 -9.26 14.04 -5.72
C ALA A 104 -10.77 14.23 -5.97
N LEU A 105 -11.30 13.64 -7.04
CA LEU A 105 -12.71 13.73 -7.39
C LEU A 105 -13.53 12.61 -6.76
N ALA A 106 -14.61 13.00 -6.09
CA ALA A 106 -15.70 12.09 -5.76
C ALA A 106 -16.52 11.81 -7.03
N SER A 107 -16.97 10.57 -7.21
CA SER A 107 -17.58 10.09 -8.46
C SER A 107 -18.97 10.66 -8.79
N THR A 108 -19.58 11.45 -7.91
CA THR A 108 -20.97 11.93 -8.07
C THR A 108 -21.08 13.27 -8.79
N ASP A 109 -20.01 14.07 -8.80
CA ASP A 109 -20.07 15.45 -9.25
C ASP A 109 -19.15 15.59 -10.47
N GLY A 110 -19.75 15.74 -11.65
CA GLY A 110 -19.02 15.88 -12.90
C GLY A 110 -18.27 17.21 -12.99
N ILE A 111 -17.09 17.21 -13.61
CA ILE A 111 -16.39 18.45 -13.96
C ILE A 111 -17.01 18.98 -15.25
N GLU A 112 -17.70 20.12 -15.17
CA GLU A 112 -18.09 20.87 -16.36
C GLU A 112 -17.10 22.03 -16.57
N LEU A 113 -16.60 22.15 -17.80
CA LEU A 113 -15.74 23.26 -18.18
C LEU A 113 -16.61 24.48 -18.48
N VAL A 114 -16.78 25.36 -17.49
CA VAL A 114 -17.59 26.59 -17.63
C VAL A 114 -16.76 27.70 -18.27
N ASN A 115 -17.28 28.33 -19.33
CA ASN A 115 -16.68 29.54 -19.91
C ASN A 115 -17.21 30.80 -19.19
N PRO A 116 -16.39 31.51 -18.39
CA PRO A 116 -16.85 32.63 -17.57
C PRO A 116 -17.25 33.87 -18.38
N GLU A 117 -16.81 33.99 -19.64
CA GLU A 117 -17.15 35.15 -20.49
C GLU A 117 -18.62 35.12 -20.95
N LEU A 118 -19.17 33.92 -21.18
CA LEU A 118 -20.57 33.75 -21.57
C LEU A 118 -21.54 34.14 -20.44
N LEU A 119 -21.14 33.90 -19.19
CA LEU A 119 -21.93 34.31 -18.02
C LEU A 119 -22.00 35.83 -17.89
N LYS A 120 -20.89 36.53 -18.12
CA LYS A 120 -20.84 37.99 -18.07
C LYS A 120 -21.72 38.64 -19.14
N LYS A 121 -21.75 38.08 -20.37
CA LYS A 121 -22.64 38.58 -21.44
C LYS A 121 -24.12 38.46 -21.07
N LYS A 122 -24.57 37.32 -20.53
CA LYS A 122 -25.97 37.14 -20.10
C LYS A 122 -26.43 38.15 -19.04
N ILE A 123 -25.55 38.55 -18.12
CA ILE A 123 -25.90 39.52 -17.07
C ILE A 123 -26.16 40.91 -17.67
N ASN A 124 -25.39 41.29 -18.70
CA ASN A 124 -25.46 42.63 -19.29
C ASN A 124 -26.59 42.80 -20.32
N GLU A 125 -27.16 41.70 -20.84
CA GLU A 125 -28.20 41.75 -21.89
C GLU A 125 -29.59 42.16 -21.38
N HIS A 126 -29.84 42.13 -20.06
CA HIS A 126 -31.19 42.26 -19.50
C HIS A 126 -31.42 43.50 -18.60
N GLU A 127 -30.48 44.44 -18.54
CA GLU A 127 -30.70 45.70 -17.81
C GLU A 127 -31.16 46.82 -18.76
N THR A 128 -32.44 46.76 -19.15
CA THR A 128 -33.10 47.85 -19.87
C THR A 128 -33.98 48.68 -18.93
N TYR A 129 -34.40 49.86 -19.40
CA TYR A 129 -35.12 50.92 -18.67
C TYR A 129 -36.43 50.47 -17.98
N PHE A 130 -36.96 49.29 -18.32
CA PHE A 130 -38.10 48.68 -17.64
C PHE A 130 -37.75 47.26 -17.19
N ASN A 131 -37.02 47.12 -16.06
CA ASN A 131 -36.80 45.82 -15.43
C ASN A 131 -37.79 45.60 -14.27
N ALA A 132 -38.04 44.33 -13.91
CA ALA A 132 -39.02 43.98 -12.88
C ALA A 132 -38.69 44.52 -11.47
N LYS A 133 -37.45 44.96 -11.22
CA LYS A 133 -37.01 45.62 -9.98
C LYS A 133 -37.16 47.15 -10.04
N SER A 134 -37.15 47.75 -11.23
CA SER A 134 -37.29 49.19 -11.45
C SER A 134 -38.75 49.53 -11.77
N GLY A 135 -39.64 49.34 -10.79
CA GLY A 135 -41.03 49.77 -10.89
C GLY A 135 -41.18 51.29 -10.75
N PHE A 136 -42.34 51.82 -11.16
CA PHE A 136 -42.66 53.26 -11.04
C PHE A 136 -42.82 53.66 -9.56
N THR A 137 -41.99 54.59 -9.09
CA THR A 137 -42.14 55.19 -7.76
C THR A 137 -43.08 56.40 -7.84
N THR A 138 -44.13 56.42 -7.01
CA THR A 138 -45.05 57.55 -6.92
C THR A 138 -44.41 58.73 -6.18
N VAL A 139 -44.56 59.95 -6.69
CA VAL A 139 -43.98 61.19 -6.11
C VAL A 139 -44.81 61.72 -4.92
N ILE A 140 -45.90 61.06 -4.56
CA ILE A 140 -46.76 61.51 -3.45
C ILE A 140 -46.17 61.00 -2.13
N GLU A 141 -45.66 61.91 -1.30
CA GLU A 141 -45.23 61.59 0.05
C GLU A 141 -46.44 61.28 0.95
N SER A 142 -46.57 60.04 1.40
CA SER A 142 -47.60 59.66 2.38
C SER A 142 -47.21 60.24 3.75
N LYS A 143 -47.97 61.24 4.24
CA LYS A 143 -47.81 61.76 5.60
C LYS A 143 -48.32 60.71 6.61
N ASN A 144 -47.44 60.28 7.50
CA ASN A 144 -47.78 59.37 8.59
C ASN A 144 -48.34 60.15 9.80
N LYS A 145 -49.66 60.35 9.84
CA LYS A 145 -50.57 60.26 11.02
C LYS A 145 -51.98 60.69 10.66
#